data_AF-A0A432UBR2-F1
#
_entry.id   AF-A0A432UBR2-F1
#
_cell.length_a   1.000
_cell.length_b   1.000
_cell.length_c   1.000
_cell.angle_alpha   90.00
_cell.angle_beta   90.00
_cell.angle_gamma   90.00
#
_symmetry.space_group_name_H-M   'P 1'
#
loop_
_entity.id
_entity.type
_entity.pdbx_description
1 polymer ?
#
loop_
_entity_poly.entity_id
_entity_poly.type
_entity_poly.pdbx_seq_one_letter_code
_entity_poly.pdbx_strand_id
1 'polypeptide(L)'
;KIGDQSQNLQIEKYLNTQAVNNHQKQAEETTQQQAASQVKTDTVNISSRSKLLNKVHGSVDSQEPQRAERLQMIKEQVQNGTYEVDPEKVANAMLKDLIKDLG
;
A
#
# COMPACT_ATOMS: atom_id res chain seq x y z
N LYS A 1 14.23 -30.00 3.43
CA LYS A 1 13.27 -28.90 3.19
C LYS A 1 13.76 -28.10 1.98
N ILE A 2 13.28 -28.41 0.76
CA ILE A 2 13.79 -27.84 -0.51
C ILE A 2 12.74 -26.95 -1.20
N GLY A 3 11.51 -26.90 -0.69
CA GLY A 3 10.39 -26.16 -1.30
C GLY A 3 10.40 -24.65 -1.09
N ASP A 4 11.28 -24.08 -0.26
CA ASP A 4 11.25 -22.65 0.11
C ASP A 4 12.08 -21.79 -0.86
N GLN A 5 13.23 -22.31 -1.34
CA GLN A 5 14.12 -21.55 -2.23
C GLN A 5 13.55 -21.39 -3.65
N SER A 6 12.81 -22.38 -4.14
CA SER A 6 12.18 -22.32 -5.46
C SER A 6 11.02 -21.32 -5.52
N GLN A 7 10.34 -21.05 -4.41
CA GLN A 7 9.29 -20.03 -4.34
C GLN A 7 9.87 -18.61 -4.30
N ASN A 8 10.97 -18.43 -3.57
CA ASN A 8 11.66 -17.13 -3.51
C ASN A 8 12.21 -16.72 -4.89
N LEU A 9 12.77 -17.68 -5.65
CA LEU A 9 13.27 -17.45 -7.01
C LEU A 9 12.18 -17.00 -8.00
N GLN A 10 10.95 -17.51 -7.83
CA GLN A 10 9.82 -17.11 -8.66
C GLN A 10 9.37 -15.69 -8.32
N ILE A 11 9.29 -15.37 -7.03
CA ILE A 11 8.92 -14.03 -6.53
C ILE A 11 9.93 -12.97 -7.01
N GLU A 12 11.24 -13.25 -6.95
CA GLU A 12 12.29 -12.36 -7.45
C GLU A 12 12.13 -12.05 -8.95
N LYS A 13 11.81 -13.05 -9.77
CA LYS A 13 11.57 -12.87 -11.21
C LYS A 13 10.40 -11.93 -11.47
N TYR A 14 9.26 -12.13 -10.81
CA TYR A 14 8.08 -11.25 -10.97
C TYR A 14 8.31 -9.81 -10.48
N LEU A 15 9.14 -9.62 -9.45
CA LEU A 15 9.52 -8.28 -8.96
C LEU A 15 10.41 -7.53 -9.95
N ASN A 16 11.38 -8.22 -10.56
CA ASN A 16 12.31 -7.60 -11.50
C ASN A 16 11.60 -7.13 -12.78
N THR A 17 10.69 -7.94 -13.34
CA THR A 17 9.96 -7.60 -14.57
C THR A 17 9.04 -6.37 -14.40
N GLN A 18 8.55 -6.10 -13.20
CA GLN A 18 7.72 -4.93 -12.92
C GLN A 18 8.54 -3.65 -12.62
N ALA A 19 9.78 -3.79 -12.13
CA ALA A 19 10.68 -2.67 -11.85
C ALA A 19 11.30 -2.07 -13.12
N VAL A 20 11.58 -2.91 -14.13
CA VAL A 20 12.14 -2.46 -15.42
C VAL A 20 11.17 -1.61 -16.24
N ASN A 21 9.85 -1.83 -16.11
CA ASN A 21 8.83 -1.06 -16.82
C ASN A 21 8.66 0.38 -16.31
N ASN A 22 9.08 0.69 -15.07
CA ASN A 22 8.98 2.03 -14.49
C ASN A 22 10.26 2.87 -14.65
N HIS A 23 11.42 2.27 -14.98
CA HIS A 23 12.68 2.99 -15.14
C HIS A 23 12.91 3.52 -16.57
N GLN A 24 12.24 2.98 -17.58
CA GLN A 24 12.42 3.44 -18.96
C GLN A 24 11.76 4.79 -19.27
N LYS A 25 10.85 5.27 -18.41
CA LYS A 25 10.21 6.59 -18.58
C LYS A 25 10.92 7.76 -17.88
N GLN A 26 11.98 7.50 -17.11
CA GLN A 26 12.75 8.55 -16.41
C GLN A 26 14.17 8.75 -16.97
N ALA A 27 14.54 8.02 -18.02
CA ALA A 27 15.89 8.06 -18.58
C ALA A 27 16.12 9.19 -19.61
N GLU A 28 15.10 9.96 -20.00
CA GLU A 28 15.23 10.97 -21.07
C GLU A 28 15.40 12.42 -20.56
N GLU A 29 15.27 12.72 -19.26
CA GLU A 29 15.34 14.11 -18.75
C GLU A 29 16.58 14.46 -17.90
N THR A 30 17.48 13.53 -17.57
CA THR A 30 18.50 13.76 -16.52
C THR A 30 19.96 13.79 -16.98
N THR A 31 20.25 13.86 -18.29
CA THR A 31 21.64 13.80 -18.79
C THR A 31 22.46 15.10 -18.58
N GLN A 32 21.92 16.17 -17.99
CA GLN A 32 22.66 17.45 -17.87
C GLN A 32 23.12 17.86 -16.46
N GLN A 33 22.98 17.03 -15.42
CA GLN A 33 23.46 17.40 -14.07
C GLN A 33 24.24 16.25 -13.40
N GLN A 34 25.36 15.85 -14.01
CA GLN A 34 26.26 14.82 -13.47
C GLN A 34 27.54 15.37 -12.80
N ALA A 35 27.60 16.65 -12.42
CA ALA A 35 28.83 17.24 -11.89
C ALA A 35 28.64 18.18 -10.69
N ALA A 36 27.94 17.74 -9.64
CA ALA A 36 28.19 18.21 -8.28
C ALA A 36 27.33 17.42 -7.29
N SER A 37 27.91 17.07 -6.15
CA SER A 37 27.26 16.41 -5.01
C SER A 37 27.19 14.89 -5.14
N GLN A 38 28.28 14.23 -4.75
CA GLN A 38 28.26 12.87 -4.25
C GLN A 38 27.43 12.87 -2.95
N VAL A 39 26.11 12.89 -3.09
CA VAL A 39 25.16 12.72 -1.98
C VAL A 39 25.37 11.32 -1.45
N LYS A 40 25.80 11.19 -0.20
CA LYS A 40 25.79 9.90 0.50
C LYS A 40 24.33 9.48 0.62
N THR A 41 23.90 8.56 -0.24
CA THR A 41 22.53 8.04 -0.22
C THR A 41 22.45 6.92 0.81
N ASP A 42 21.67 7.15 1.87
CA ASP A 42 21.27 6.07 2.76
C ASP A 42 20.37 5.08 1.99
N THR A 43 20.71 3.79 2.04
CA THR A 43 20.03 2.76 1.24
C THR A 43 19.28 1.83 2.18
N VAL A 44 17.96 1.89 2.16
CA VAL A 44 17.10 1.04 2.99
C VAL A 44 16.80 -0.27 2.25
N ASN A 45 17.21 -1.41 2.82
CA ASN A 45 16.91 -2.72 2.26
C ASN A 45 15.58 -3.28 2.83
N ILE A 46 14.51 -3.21 2.03
CA ILE A 46 13.19 -3.76 2.41
C ILE A 46 13.11 -5.23 1.99
N SER A 47 12.70 -6.11 2.92
CA SER A 47 12.55 -7.54 2.67
C SER A 47 11.53 -7.85 1.57
N SER A 48 11.74 -8.96 0.84
CA SER A 48 10.83 -9.42 -0.23
C SER A 48 9.40 -9.64 0.28
N ARG A 49 9.27 -10.19 1.49
CA ARG A 49 7.98 -10.38 2.17
C ARG A 49 7.28 -9.05 2.46
N SER A 50 8.01 -8.05 2.96
CA SER A 50 7.45 -6.72 3.24
C SER A 50 6.97 -6.03 1.95
N LYS A 51 7.71 -6.15 0.85
CA LYS A 51 7.29 -5.63 -0.47
C LYS A 51 6.01 -6.29 -0.97
N LEU A 52 5.89 -7.61 -0.80
CA LEU A 52 4.69 -8.35 -1.19
C LEU A 52 3.47 -7.91 -0.36
N LEU A 53 3.62 -7.82 0.96
CA LEU A 53 2.54 -7.38 1.85
C LEU A 53 2.08 -5.95 1.54
N ASN A 54 3.02 -5.05 1.23
CA ASN A 54 2.68 -3.68 0.81
C ASN A 54 1.89 -3.68 -0.51
N LYS A 55 2.30 -4.48 -1.50
CA LYS A 55 1.55 -4.61 -2.75
C LYS A 55 0.14 -5.17 -2.54
N VAL A 56 0.01 -6.16 -1.66
CA VAL A 56 -1.31 -6.72 -1.30
C VAL A 56 -2.17 -5.69 -0.58
N HIS A 57 -1.62 -4.93 0.37
CA HIS A 57 -2.32 -3.82 1.02
C HIS A 57 -2.76 -2.75 0.01
N GLY A 58 -1.86 -2.32 -0.87
CA GLY A 58 -2.14 -1.33 -1.91
C GLY A 58 -3.26 -1.77 -2.85
N SER A 59 -3.36 -3.07 -3.15
CA SER A 59 -4.45 -3.62 -3.97
C SER A 59 -5.81 -3.70 -3.26
N VAL A 60 -5.82 -3.75 -1.93
CA VAL A 60 -7.06 -3.75 -1.12
C VAL A 60 -7.62 -2.34 -0.95
N ASP A 61 -6.75 -1.33 -0.87
CA ASP A 61 -7.16 0.09 -0.82
C ASP A 61 -7.55 0.66 -2.18
N SER A 62 -7.01 0.12 -3.28
CA SER A 62 -7.35 0.55 -4.63
C SER A 62 -8.72 0.02 -5.05
N GLN A 63 -9.74 0.79 -4.69
CA GLN A 63 -11.00 0.93 -5.41
C GLN A 63 -11.89 -0.32 -5.43
N GLU A 64 -12.41 -0.69 -4.27
CA GLU A 64 -13.66 -1.45 -4.24
C GLU A 64 -14.82 -0.49 -4.59
N PRO A 65 -15.50 -0.60 -5.74
CA PRO A 65 -16.63 0.28 -6.10
C PRO A 65 -17.72 0.28 -5.02
N GLN A 66 -17.84 -0.83 -4.30
CA GLN A 66 -18.73 -0.98 -3.16
C GLN A 66 -18.42 0.01 -2.01
N ARG A 67 -17.17 0.50 -1.85
CA ARG A 67 -16.87 1.57 -0.88
C ARG A 67 -17.48 2.90 -1.32
N ALA A 68 -17.39 3.25 -2.60
CA ALA A 68 -17.92 4.52 -3.10
C ALA A 68 -19.45 4.58 -2.93
N GLU A 69 -20.14 3.49 -3.27
CA GLU A 69 -21.58 3.34 -3.06
C GLU A 69 -21.95 3.45 -1.57
N ARG A 70 -21.23 2.73 -0.69
CA ARG A 70 -21.43 2.83 0.77
C ARG A 70 -21.27 4.25 1.29
N LEU A 71 -20.25 4.97 0.83
CA LEU A 71 -20.02 6.36 1.23
C LEU A 71 -21.16 7.28 0.77
N GLN A 72 -21.66 7.10 -0.45
CA GLN A 72 -22.77 7.87 -0.97
C GLN A 72 -24.05 7.64 -0.16
N MET A 73 -24.38 6.38 0.13
CA MET A 73 -25.54 6.03 0.97
C MET A 73 -25.45 6.65 2.37
N ILE A 74 -24.29 6.55 3.02
CA ILE A 74 -24.09 7.16 4.35
C ILE A 74 -24.23 8.68 4.26
N LYS A 75 -23.67 9.30 3.21
CA LYS A 75 -23.78 10.76 3.00
C LYS A 75 -25.23 11.22 2.88
N GLU A 76 -26.04 10.49 2.12
CA GLU A 76 -27.47 10.78 1.97
C GLU A 76 -28.23 10.60 3.30
N GLN A 77 -27.96 9.52 4.05
CA GLN A 77 -28.56 9.30 5.37
C GLN A 77 -28.19 10.40 6.37
N VAL A 78 -26.95 10.87 6.36
CA VAL A 78 -26.50 11.97 7.22
C VAL A 78 -27.20 13.28 6.82
N GLN A 79 -27.29 13.59 5.52
CA GLN A 79 -27.96 14.80 5.03
C GLN A 79 -29.45 14.81 5.38
N ASN A 80 -30.12 13.66 5.29
CA ASN A 80 -31.53 13.51 5.60
C ASN A 80 -31.80 13.35 7.11
N GLY A 81 -30.76 13.31 7.94
CA GLY A 81 -30.86 13.15 9.40
C GLY A 81 -31.32 11.76 9.85
N THR A 82 -31.27 10.76 8.97
CA THR A 82 -31.69 9.38 9.24
C THR A 82 -30.52 8.45 9.59
N TYR A 83 -29.29 8.98 9.62
CA TYR A 83 -28.13 8.23 10.05
C TYR A 83 -28.15 8.04 11.58
N GLU A 84 -28.31 6.80 12.02
CA GLU A 84 -28.26 6.43 13.43
C GLU A 84 -26.86 5.95 13.82
N VAL A 85 -26.27 6.59 14.83
CA VAL A 85 -24.96 6.20 15.35
C VAL A 85 -25.15 5.02 16.32
N ASP A 86 -24.53 3.89 16.00
CA ASP A 86 -24.51 2.72 16.85
C ASP A 86 -23.37 2.83 17.88
N PRO A 87 -23.67 3.00 19.19
CA PRO A 87 -22.64 3.20 20.21
C PRO A 87 -21.71 1.99 20.40
N GLU A 88 -22.22 0.77 20.20
CA GLU A 88 -21.43 -0.45 20.36
C GLU A 88 -20.38 -0.55 19.25
N LYS A 89 -20.76 -0.21 18.01
CA LYS A 89 -19.82 -0.17 16.88
C LYS A 89 -18.73 0.87 17.09
N VAL A 90 -19.08 2.05 17.62
CA VAL A 90 -18.11 3.10 17.93
C VAL A 90 -17.11 2.62 18.99
N ALA A 91 -17.60 2.04 20.09
CA ALA A 91 -16.73 1.51 21.14
C ALA A 91 -15.82 0.39 20.61
N ASN A 92 -16.34 -0.53 19.79
CA ASN A 92 -15.54 -1.59 19.19
C ASN A 92 -14.42 -1.04 18.29
N ALA A 93 -14.72 -0.01 17.50
CA ALA A 93 -13.73 0.64 16.63
C ALA A 93 -12.61 1.30 17.45
N MET A 94 -12.97 2.05 18.50
CA MET A 94 -12.00 2.66 19.42
C MET A 94 -11.07 1.63 20.07
N LEU A 95 -11.63 0.50 20.53
CA LEU A 95 -10.84 -0.58 21.14
C LEU A 95 -9.92 -1.25 20.11
N LYS A 96 -10.38 -1.47 18.89
CA LYS A 96 -9.55 -2.03 17.81
C LYS A 96 -8.37 -1.12 17.47
N ASP A 97 -8.62 0.18 17.34
CA ASP A 97 -7.57 1.15 17.05
C ASP A 97 -6.54 1.20 18.19
N LEU A 98 -7.00 1.21 19.44
CA LEU A 98 -6.12 1.14 20.60
C LEU A 98 -5.24 -0.13 20.60
N ILE A 99 -5.82 -1.29 20.31
CA ILE A 99 -5.07 -2.56 20.26
C ILE A 99 -4.05 -2.54 19.12
N LYS A 100 -4.39 -1.94 17.97
CA LYS A 100 -3.49 -1.81 16.82
C LYS A 100 -2.28 -0.94 17.14
N ASP A 101 -2.45 0.13 17.91
CA ASP A 101 -1.36 1.05 18.27
C ASP A 101 -0.43 0.48 19.37
N LEU A 102 -0.91 -0.50 20.13
CA LEU A 102 -0.15 -1.17 21.20
C LEU A 102 0.68 -2.37 20.72
N GLY A 103 0.49 -2.84 19.48
CA GLY A 103 1.18 -4.00 18.89
C GLY A 103 2.19 -3.62 17.82
#